data_AF-T1XB20-F1
#
_entry.id   AF-T1XB20-F1
#
_cell.length_a   1.000
_cell.length_b   1.000
_cell.length_c   1.000
_cell.angle_alpha   90.00
_cell.angle_beta   90.00
_cell.angle_gamma   90.00
#
_symmetry.space_group_name_H-M   'P 1'
#
loop_
_entity.id
_entity.type
_entity.pdbx_description
1 polymer ?
#
loop_
_entity_poly.entity_id
_entity_poly.type
_entity_poly.pdbx_seq_one_letter_code
_entity_poly.pdbx_strand_id
1 'polypeptide(L)'
;MRDPAQGVPRAKLPMIHKAVLAACDAQDGLVDGLLQEPGKCKFDPATIACSLGKNGDTCLTPGEVAAMKRFWAPITGNDGRPVFPGSPYGAELTSEWLGRPEPGESSWAWFWRGPMFEDTSYDIAGKLNVDDPSDFQLAKQKLGPTYDAVNPDLSQFAARRGKLILWHGLQDQLITPLRTKQYVDEVNETMGPQRTSSFMRSYFPPGVNHCRGGAGPIPDEYDLLSKVVNWVEKEQAPEAVTAAHRNPAGEIDRTMPVCPYPQIARYDGKGSPNVASSFICRMPSK
;
A
#
# COMPACT_ATOMS: atom_id res chain seq x y z
N MET A 1 8.15 15.80 -10.36
CA MET A 1 8.61 15.38 -11.70
C MET A 1 9.39 16.52 -12.31
N ARG A 2 10.40 16.21 -13.15
CA ARG A 2 11.23 17.23 -13.82
C ARG A 2 10.49 17.95 -14.95
N ASP A 3 9.58 17.24 -15.62
CA ASP A 3 8.73 17.77 -16.68
C ASP A 3 7.38 18.24 -16.09
N PRO A 4 7.04 19.55 -16.19
CA PRO A 4 5.74 20.07 -15.76
C PRO A 4 4.55 19.43 -16.48
N ALA A 5 4.71 18.98 -17.73
CA ALA A 5 3.65 18.33 -18.50
C ALA A 5 3.23 16.97 -17.92
N GLN A 6 4.06 16.39 -17.04
CA GLN A 6 3.74 15.17 -16.31
C GLN A 6 2.94 15.43 -15.03
N GLY A 7 2.85 16.68 -14.56
CA GLY A 7 2.14 17.02 -13.33
C GLY A 7 0.66 16.64 -13.41
N VAL A 8 0.23 15.68 -12.59
CA VAL A 8 -1.18 15.26 -12.50
C VAL A 8 -1.94 16.17 -11.53
N PRO A 9 -2.91 16.99 -11.97
CA PRO A 9 -3.65 17.90 -11.09
C PRO A 9 -4.54 17.14 -10.10
N ARG A 10 -4.72 17.68 -8.89
CA ARG A 10 -5.63 17.09 -7.87
C ARG A 10 -7.05 16.89 -8.37
N ALA A 11 -7.54 17.81 -9.21
CA ALA A 11 -8.89 17.75 -9.78
C ALA A 11 -9.14 16.47 -10.61
N LYS A 12 -8.09 15.84 -11.14
CA LYS A 12 -8.20 14.61 -11.95
C LYS A 12 -8.21 13.33 -11.10
N LEU A 13 -7.73 13.38 -9.85
CA LEU A 13 -7.60 12.19 -8.99
C LEU A 13 -8.91 11.43 -8.77
N PRO A 14 -10.08 12.09 -8.57
CA PRO A 14 -11.36 11.38 -8.46
C PRO A 14 -11.74 10.58 -9.70
N MET A 15 -11.47 11.12 -10.89
CA MET A 15 -11.78 10.44 -12.16
C MET A 15 -10.83 9.26 -12.41
N ILE A 16 -9.54 9.42 -12.06
CA ILE A 16 -8.57 8.32 -12.10
C ILE A 16 -9.00 7.20 -11.13
N HIS A 17 -9.29 7.53 -9.88
CA HIS A 17 -9.70 6.56 -8.86
C HIS A 17 -10.97 5.80 -9.29
N LYS A 18 -11.95 6.50 -9.84
CA LYS A 18 -13.17 5.88 -10.39
C LYS A 18 -12.84 4.88 -11.52
N ALA A 19 -11.92 5.22 -12.42
CA ALA A 19 -11.50 4.32 -13.49
C ALA A 19 -10.76 3.09 -12.97
N VAL A 20 -9.94 3.25 -11.93
CA VAL A 20 -9.27 2.15 -11.23
C VAL A 20 -10.29 1.20 -10.60
N LEU A 21 -11.26 1.70 -9.83
CA LEU A 21 -12.32 0.87 -9.25
C LEU A 21 -13.13 0.14 -10.32
N ALA A 22 -13.51 0.84 -11.40
CA ALA A 22 -14.24 0.22 -12.51
C ALA A 22 -13.48 -0.95 -13.16
N ALA A 23 -12.14 -0.93 -13.15
CA ALA A 23 -11.32 -1.99 -13.71
C ALA A 23 -11.01 -3.13 -12.72
N CYS A 24 -11.02 -2.85 -11.41
CA CYS A 24 -10.35 -3.71 -10.43
C CYS A 24 -11.18 -4.11 -9.21
N ASP A 25 -12.28 -3.41 -8.89
CA ASP A 25 -13.12 -3.67 -7.71
C ASP A 25 -13.66 -5.11 -7.70
N ALA A 26 -14.28 -5.53 -8.81
CA ALA A 26 -14.89 -6.86 -8.94
C ALA A 26 -13.92 -8.06 -8.85
N GLN A 27 -12.59 -7.85 -8.80
CA GLN A 27 -11.60 -8.95 -8.83
C GLN A 27 -11.66 -9.84 -7.58
N ASP A 28 -12.08 -9.29 -6.44
CA ASP A 28 -12.29 -10.06 -5.22
C ASP A 28 -13.72 -10.64 -5.10
N GLY A 29 -14.52 -10.51 -6.17
CA GLY A 29 -15.85 -11.09 -6.28
C GLY A 29 -16.96 -10.21 -5.71
N LEU A 30 -16.65 -8.98 -5.28
CA LEU A 30 -17.63 -8.01 -4.83
C LEU A 30 -17.33 -6.64 -5.47
N VAL A 31 -18.37 -5.86 -5.75
CA VAL A 31 -18.24 -4.47 -6.21
C VAL A 31 -18.70 -3.59 -5.06
N ASP A 32 -17.74 -3.09 -4.29
CA ASP A 32 -17.99 -2.37 -3.05
C ASP A 32 -17.04 -1.17 -2.82
N GLY A 33 -16.26 -0.82 -3.83
CA GLY A 33 -15.28 0.26 -3.81
C GLY A 33 -13.98 -0.08 -3.06
N LEU A 34 -13.75 -1.34 -2.68
CA LEU A 34 -12.59 -1.76 -1.90
C LEU A 34 -11.71 -2.73 -2.69
N LEU A 35 -10.43 -2.38 -2.84
CA LEU A 35 -9.46 -3.27 -3.49
C LEU A 35 -8.74 -4.14 -2.45
N GLN A 36 -9.06 -5.43 -2.38
CA GLN A 36 -8.34 -6.39 -1.53
C GLN A 36 -7.01 -6.87 -2.14
N GLU A 37 -6.84 -6.72 -3.46
CA GLU A 37 -5.63 -7.14 -4.17
C GLU A 37 -5.12 -6.03 -5.12
N PRO A 38 -4.78 -4.83 -4.62
CA PRO A 38 -4.40 -3.70 -5.47
C PRO A 38 -3.18 -3.99 -6.36
N GLY A 39 -2.26 -4.88 -5.93
CA GLY A 39 -1.12 -5.31 -6.73
C GLY A 39 -1.45 -6.21 -7.93
N LYS A 40 -2.68 -6.74 -8.02
CA LYS A 40 -3.16 -7.51 -9.18
C LYS A 40 -3.95 -6.66 -10.19
N CYS A 41 -4.24 -5.41 -9.85
CA CYS A 41 -4.94 -4.50 -10.74
C CYS A 41 -4.11 -4.25 -12.02
N LYS A 42 -4.75 -4.35 -13.18
CA LYS A 42 -4.12 -4.19 -14.51
C LYS A 42 -4.66 -2.97 -15.26
N PHE A 43 -5.15 -1.97 -14.54
CA PHE A 43 -5.68 -0.75 -15.13
C PHE A 43 -4.58 -0.01 -15.91
N ASP A 44 -4.81 0.27 -17.19
CA ASP A 44 -3.96 1.13 -18.01
C ASP A 44 -4.54 2.55 -18.05
N PRO A 45 -3.83 3.58 -17.52
CA PRO A 45 -4.30 4.97 -17.58
C PRO A 45 -4.46 5.51 -18.99
N ALA A 46 -3.88 4.87 -20.02
CA ALA A 46 -4.11 5.26 -21.41
C ALA A 46 -5.58 5.08 -21.86
N THR A 47 -6.35 4.24 -21.17
CA THR A 47 -7.79 4.04 -21.45
C THR A 47 -8.64 5.28 -21.17
N ILE A 48 -8.14 6.21 -20.35
CA ILE A 48 -8.79 7.51 -20.03
C ILE A 48 -8.00 8.70 -20.60
N ALA A 49 -7.18 8.46 -21.63
CA ALA A 49 -6.41 9.51 -22.27
C ALA A 49 -7.31 10.52 -23.00
N CYS A 50 -6.88 11.78 -23.02
CA CYS A 50 -7.55 12.82 -23.79
C CYS A 50 -7.47 12.53 -25.29
N SER A 51 -8.54 12.86 -26.01
CA SER A 51 -8.46 12.94 -27.47
C SER A 51 -7.40 13.96 -27.90
N LEU A 52 -6.81 13.77 -29.08
CA LEU A 52 -5.72 14.62 -29.56
C LEU A 52 -6.09 16.11 -29.51
N GLY A 53 -5.23 16.92 -28.90
CA GLY A 53 -5.44 18.36 -28.74
C GLY A 53 -6.47 18.76 -27.67
N LYS A 54 -7.00 17.81 -26.89
CA LYS A 54 -7.87 18.08 -25.74
C LYS A 54 -7.11 18.02 -24.42
N ASN A 55 -7.56 18.83 -23.47
CA ASN A 55 -7.20 18.77 -22.06
C ASN A 55 -8.44 19.14 -21.24
N GLY A 56 -8.50 18.66 -20.01
CA GLY A 56 -9.58 18.93 -19.07
C GLY A 56 -9.54 17.96 -17.90
N ASP A 57 -10.44 18.15 -16.93
CA ASP A 57 -10.46 17.37 -15.69
C ASP A 57 -11.04 15.95 -15.85
N THR A 58 -11.46 15.60 -17.05
CA THR A 58 -12.14 14.33 -17.39
C THR A 58 -11.30 13.37 -18.22
N CYS A 59 -10.04 13.71 -18.52
CA CYS A 59 -9.11 12.85 -19.24
C CYS A 59 -7.65 13.15 -18.89
N LEU A 60 -6.74 12.22 -19.23
CA LEU A 60 -5.30 12.36 -19.03
C LEU A 60 -4.58 12.77 -20.31
N THR A 61 -3.78 13.83 -20.26
CA THR A 61 -2.84 14.19 -21.32
C THR A 61 -1.74 13.12 -21.44
N PRO A 62 -0.99 13.07 -22.56
CA PRO A 62 0.10 12.09 -22.71
C PRO A 62 1.13 12.13 -21.57
N GLY A 63 1.47 13.32 -21.05
CA GLY A 63 2.38 13.48 -19.92
C GLY A 63 1.80 12.94 -18.62
N GLU A 64 0.52 13.19 -18.34
CA GLU A 64 -0.18 12.65 -17.17
C GLU A 64 -0.35 11.12 -17.24
N VAL A 65 -0.60 10.57 -18.44
CA VAL A 65 -0.61 9.11 -18.64
C VAL A 65 0.76 8.52 -18.30
N ALA A 66 1.85 9.13 -18.78
CA ALA A 66 3.21 8.68 -18.47
C ALA A 66 3.51 8.77 -16.96
N ALA A 67 3.07 9.84 -16.30
CA ALA A 67 3.21 10.01 -14.86
C ALA A 67 2.48 8.91 -14.08
N MET A 68 1.23 8.62 -14.42
CA MET A 68 0.45 7.57 -13.77
C MET A 68 1.04 6.19 -14.00
N LYS A 69 1.55 5.89 -15.21
CA LYS A 69 2.28 4.64 -15.46
C LYS A 69 3.50 4.51 -14.56
N ARG A 70 4.26 5.59 -14.38
CA ARG A 70 5.42 5.60 -13.47
C ARG A 70 5.04 5.47 -12.00
N PHE A 71 3.93 6.08 -11.58
CA PHE A 71 3.44 6.05 -10.20
C PHE A 71 3.14 4.63 -9.71
N TRP A 72 2.51 3.80 -10.55
CA TRP A 72 2.19 2.42 -10.22
C TRP A 72 3.29 1.41 -10.59
N ALA A 73 4.23 1.78 -11.47
CA ALA A 73 5.33 0.90 -11.85
C ALA A 73 6.34 0.71 -10.69
N PRO A 74 6.96 -0.47 -10.58
CA PRO A 74 8.08 -0.65 -9.66
C PRO A 74 9.30 0.17 -10.13
N ILE A 75 10.10 0.62 -9.17
CA ILE A 75 11.46 1.09 -9.43
C ILE A 75 12.30 -0.15 -9.78
N THR A 76 13.04 -0.10 -10.88
CA THR A 76 13.89 -1.20 -11.34
C THR A 76 15.37 -0.83 -11.23
N GLY A 77 16.20 -1.84 -10.95
CA GLY A 77 17.64 -1.74 -10.97
C GLY A 77 18.19 -1.78 -12.41
N ASN A 78 19.49 -1.54 -12.55
CA ASN A 78 20.18 -1.61 -13.85
C ASN A 78 20.15 -3.01 -14.48
N ASP A 79 19.90 -4.04 -13.69
CA ASP A 79 19.71 -5.43 -14.12
C ASP A 79 18.26 -5.77 -14.51
N GLY A 80 17.37 -4.78 -14.50
CA GLY A 80 15.95 -4.93 -14.79
C GLY A 80 15.11 -5.54 -13.66
N ARG A 81 15.70 -5.81 -12.50
CA ARG A 81 14.96 -6.38 -11.36
C ARG A 81 14.24 -5.29 -10.57
N PRO A 82 13.01 -5.53 -10.06
CA PRO A 82 12.33 -4.58 -9.20
C PRO A 82 13.08 -4.42 -7.88
N VAL A 83 13.28 -3.18 -7.47
CA VAL A 83 14.01 -2.78 -6.26
C VAL A 83 13.04 -2.28 -5.19
N PHE A 84 11.98 -1.60 -5.61
CA PHE A 84 10.91 -1.12 -4.73
C PHE A 84 9.60 -1.10 -5.52
N PRO A 85 8.48 -1.59 -4.96
CA PRO A 85 7.21 -1.59 -5.68
C PRO A 85 6.66 -0.17 -5.84
N GLY A 86 5.82 0.03 -6.86
CA GLY A 86 5.10 1.27 -7.05
C GLY A 86 4.04 1.50 -5.97
N SER A 87 3.31 2.61 -6.10
CA SER A 87 2.15 2.88 -5.25
C SER A 87 1.02 1.87 -5.54
N PRO A 88 0.19 1.52 -4.54
CA PRO A 88 -0.94 0.65 -4.78
C PRO A 88 -2.02 1.38 -5.59
N TYR A 89 -2.69 0.65 -6.49
CA TYR A 89 -3.96 1.10 -7.05
C TYR A 89 -4.99 1.31 -5.94
N GLY A 90 -5.80 2.36 -6.05
CA GLY A 90 -6.79 2.76 -5.06
C GLY A 90 -6.32 3.86 -4.10
N ALA A 91 -5.03 4.21 -4.09
CA ALA A 91 -4.47 5.24 -3.20
C ALA A 91 -4.36 6.63 -3.85
N GLU A 92 -5.09 6.89 -4.93
CA GLU A 92 -4.93 8.10 -5.74
C GLU A 92 -5.52 9.34 -5.04
N LEU A 93 -6.69 9.22 -4.41
CA LEU A 93 -7.51 10.35 -3.95
C LEU A 93 -6.78 11.31 -3.00
N THR A 94 -6.04 10.75 -2.05
CA THR A 94 -5.36 11.48 -0.98
C THR A 94 -3.84 11.41 -1.09
N SER A 95 -3.32 10.98 -2.24
CA SER A 95 -1.90 10.81 -2.47
C SER A 95 -1.11 12.07 -2.12
N GLU A 96 -0.03 11.89 -1.36
CA GLU A 96 0.94 12.95 -1.09
C GLU A 96 1.97 13.08 -2.21
N TRP A 97 2.01 12.11 -3.13
CA TRP A 97 2.94 12.04 -4.24
C TRP A 97 2.34 12.58 -5.55
N LEU A 98 1.00 12.63 -5.65
CA LEU A 98 0.26 13.21 -6.78
C LEU A 98 -0.38 14.54 -6.40
N GLY A 99 -0.66 15.39 -7.40
CA GLY A 99 -1.42 16.62 -7.17
C GLY A 99 -0.70 17.72 -6.37
N ARG A 100 0.60 17.56 -6.10
CA ARG A 100 1.44 18.61 -5.51
C ARG A 100 2.39 19.19 -6.58
N PRO A 101 2.50 20.53 -6.68
CA PRO A 101 3.34 21.16 -7.69
C PRO A 101 4.84 21.05 -7.38
N GLU A 102 5.22 20.82 -6.11
CA GLU A 102 6.61 21.00 -5.66
C GLU A 102 7.18 19.77 -4.93
N PRO A 103 7.96 18.92 -5.64
CA PRO A 103 8.58 17.74 -5.05
C PRO A 103 9.56 18.07 -3.91
N GLY A 104 10.23 19.22 -4.01
CA GLY A 104 11.29 19.66 -3.10
C GLY A 104 10.81 20.20 -1.75
N GLU A 105 9.50 20.39 -1.56
CA GLU A 105 8.94 20.90 -0.30
C GLU A 105 8.30 19.80 0.56
N SER A 106 8.31 18.55 0.11
CA SER A 106 7.80 17.43 0.90
C SER A 106 8.68 17.17 2.14
N SER A 107 8.10 16.67 3.23
CA SER A 107 8.88 16.22 4.40
C SER A 107 9.91 15.14 4.03
N TRP A 108 9.64 14.36 2.98
CA TRP A 108 10.55 13.36 2.43
C TRP A 108 11.72 13.96 1.65
N ALA A 109 11.59 15.18 1.11
CA ALA A 109 12.71 15.91 0.52
C ALA A 109 13.81 16.20 1.56
N TRP A 110 13.43 16.39 2.84
CA TRP A 110 14.39 16.60 3.93
C TRP A 110 15.24 15.37 4.25
N PHE A 111 14.73 14.16 4.04
CA PHE A 111 15.53 12.94 4.17
C PHE A 111 16.73 12.97 3.20
N TRP A 112 16.49 13.41 1.96
CA TRP A 112 17.54 13.51 0.95
C TRP A 112 18.49 14.68 1.24
N ARG A 113 17.98 15.85 1.62
CA ARG A 113 18.83 17.01 1.95
C ARG A 113 19.71 16.78 3.17
N GLY A 114 19.13 16.31 4.28
CA GLY A 114 19.82 16.15 5.55
C GLY A 114 20.62 14.85 5.61
N PRO A 115 20.01 13.72 6.01
CA PRO A 115 20.71 12.44 6.16
C PRO A 115 21.51 11.98 4.93
N MET A 116 20.97 12.17 3.72
CA MET A 116 21.60 11.61 2.53
C MET A 116 22.73 12.47 1.97
N PHE A 117 22.45 13.73 1.62
CA PHE A 117 23.43 14.62 0.97
C PHE A 117 24.11 15.60 1.93
N GLU A 118 23.62 15.74 3.17
CA GLU A 118 24.15 16.68 4.17
C GLU A 118 24.23 18.13 3.65
N ASP A 119 23.30 18.48 2.76
CA ASP A 119 23.17 19.76 2.10
C ASP A 119 21.69 20.19 2.11
N THR A 120 21.37 21.12 3.01
CA THR A 120 20.02 21.69 3.14
C THR A 120 19.58 22.50 1.92
N SER A 121 20.51 22.87 1.03
CA SER A 121 20.25 23.57 -0.22
C SER A 121 20.15 22.64 -1.44
N TYR A 122 20.29 21.31 -1.24
CA TYR A 122 20.26 20.36 -2.35
C TYR A 122 18.95 20.45 -3.15
N ASP A 123 19.11 20.61 -4.47
CA ASP A 123 18.03 20.70 -5.44
C ASP A 123 17.48 19.30 -5.76
N ILE A 124 16.45 18.92 -5.02
CA ILE A 124 15.76 17.64 -5.19
C ILE A 124 15.13 17.50 -6.56
N ALA A 125 14.52 18.55 -7.09
CA ALA A 125 13.78 18.46 -8.35
C ALA A 125 14.72 18.31 -9.54
N GLY A 126 15.81 19.09 -9.57
CA GLY A 126 16.77 19.10 -10.66
C GLY A 126 17.85 18.03 -10.57
N LYS A 127 18.29 17.64 -9.36
CA LYS A 127 19.48 16.80 -9.18
C LYS A 127 19.22 15.38 -8.71
N LEU A 128 18.18 15.14 -7.90
CA LEU A 128 17.88 13.77 -7.44
C LEU A 128 17.60 12.88 -8.64
N ASN A 129 18.40 11.83 -8.80
CA ASN A 129 18.27 10.88 -9.89
C ASN A 129 17.25 9.81 -9.54
N VAL A 130 16.12 9.86 -10.25
CA VAL A 130 15.02 8.91 -10.11
C VAL A 130 14.82 8.07 -11.37
N ASP A 131 15.56 8.38 -12.44
CA ASP A 131 15.46 7.74 -13.75
C ASP A 131 16.38 6.51 -13.85
N ASP A 132 17.44 6.49 -13.05
CA ASP A 132 18.27 5.30 -12.80
C ASP A 132 18.50 5.11 -11.29
N PRO A 133 18.89 3.91 -10.83
CA PRO A 133 18.92 3.58 -9.41
C PRO A 133 20.17 4.11 -8.69
N SER A 134 21.04 4.93 -9.30
CA SER A 134 22.31 5.36 -8.69
C SER A 134 22.15 6.03 -7.33
N ASP A 135 21.30 7.05 -7.22
CA ASP A 135 21.05 7.75 -5.94
C ASP A 135 20.37 6.83 -4.92
N PHE A 136 19.49 5.94 -5.38
CA PHE A 136 18.91 4.91 -4.52
C PHE A 136 19.98 3.95 -3.97
N GLN A 137 20.88 3.46 -4.82
CA GLN A 137 21.97 2.56 -4.42
C GLN A 137 22.95 3.26 -3.47
N LEU A 138 23.25 4.53 -3.74
CA LEU A 138 24.06 5.34 -2.85
C LEU A 138 23.39 5.47 -1.47
N ALA A 139 22.08 5.71 -1.43
CA ALA A 139 21.31 5.75 -0.18
C ALA A 139 21.31 4.41 0.56
N LYS A 140 21.14 3.29 -0.15
CA LYS A 140 21.25 1.94 0.42
C LYS A 140 22.62 1.67 1.01
N GLN A 141 23.70 2.06 0.33
CA GLN A 141 25.06 1.87 0.82
C GLN A 141 25.36 2.75 2.04
N LYS A 142 24.94 4.02 2.00
CA LYS A 142 25.22 5.00 3.06
C LYS A 142 24.38 4.78 4.31
N LEU A 143 23.06 4.61 4.14
CA LEU A 143 22.08 4.66 5.22
C LEU A 143 21.44 3.29 5.52
N GLY A 144 21.42 2.38 4.54
CA GLY A 144 20.77 1.08 4.66
C GLY A 144 21.18 0.28 5.90
N PRO A 145 22.48 0.15 6.24
CA PRO A 145 22.92 -0.59 7.42
C PRO A 145 22.33 -0.09 8.76
N THR A 146 21.91 1.18 8.82
CA THR A 146 21.36 1.80 10.04
C THR A 146 19.83 1.92 9.97
N TYR A 147 19.26 2.15 8.79
CA TYR A 147 17.84 2.49 8.63
C TYR A 147 16.96 1.32 8.19
N ASP A 148 17.51 0.36 7.42
CA ASP A 148 16.68 -0.68 6.82
C ASP A 148 16.26 -1.75 7.86
N ALA A 149 14.96 -1.89 8.06
CA ALA A 149 14.36 -2.93 8.88
C ALA A 149 13.79 -4.07 8.02
N VAL A 150 14.63 -4.68 7.18
CA VAL A 150 14.19 -5.63 6.12
C VAL A 150 14.75 -7.05 6.27
N ASN A 151 15.34 -7.41 7.41
CA ASN A 151 15.89 -8.76 7.63
C ASN A 151 14.74 -9.80 7.73
N PRO A 152 14.62 -10.75 6.79
CA PRO A 152 13.55 -11.74 6.83
C PRO A 152 13.82 -12.90 7.82
N ASP A 153 15.07 -13.06 8.29
CA ASP A 153 15.40 -14.05 9.31
C ASP A 153 15.04 -13.53 10.71
N LEU A 154 13.85 -13.92 11.16
CA LEU A 154 13.32 -13.63 12.48
C LEU A 154 13.53 -14.79 13.47
N SER A 155 14.47 -15.70 13.20
CA SER A 155 14.70 -16.90 14.01
C SER A 155 15.00 -16.60 15.47
N GLN A 156 15.79 -15.57 15.75
CA GLN A 156 16.11 -15.17 17.11
C GLN A 156 14.89 -14.60 17.86
N PHE A 157 14.04 -13.83 17.17
CA PHE A 157 12.80 -13.31 17.74
C PHE A 157 11.85 -14.46 18.08
N ALA A 158 11.66 -15.39 17.16
CA ALA A 158 10.85 -16.59 17.35
C ALA A 158 11.40 -17.50 18.47
N ALA A 159 12.72 -17.69 18.56
CA ALA A 159 13.37 -18.49 19.60
C ALA A 159 13.17 -17.92 21.00
N ARG A 160 13.01 -16.59 21.12
CA ARG A 160 12.64 -15.90 22.36
C ARG A 160 11.12 -15.86 22.61
N ARG A 161 10.34 -16.66 21.87
CA ARG A 161 8.87 -16.73 21.91
C ARG A 161 8.19 -15.39 21.61
N GLY A 162 8.86 -14.49 20.88
CA GLY A 162 8.27 -13.23 20.45
C GLY A 162 7.06 -13.47 19.55
N LYS A 163 6.03 -12.62 19.66
CA LYS A 163 4.85 -12.62 18.80
C LYS A 163 4.73 -11.27 18.10
N LEU A 164 4.49 -11.29 16.78
CA LEU A 164 4.42 -10.11 15.93
C LEU A 164 3.07 -10.09 15.20
N ILE A 165 2.33 -9.00 15.38
CA ILE A 165 1.22 -8.63 14.51
C ILE A 165 1.70 -7.50 13.61
N LEU A 166 1.68 -7.71 12.30
CA LEU A 166 1.97 -6.70 11.30
C LEU A 166 0.66 -6.36 10.58
N TRP A 167 0.39 -5.08 10.35
CA TRP A 167 -0.74 -4.70 9.53
C TRP A 167 -0.44 -3.45 8.71
N HIS A 168 -1.07 -3.34 7.54
CA HIS A 168 -0.86 -2.21 6.63
C HIS A 168 -2.10 -2.00 5.76
N GLY A 169 -2.67 -0.80 5.78
CA GLY A 169 -3.79 -0.43 4.91
C GLY A 169 -3.46 -0.55 3.43
N LEU A 170 -4.32 -1.21 2.66
CA LEU A 170 -4.08 -1.46 1.23
C LEU A 170 -4.21 -0.21 0.34
N GLN A 171 -4.81 0.86 0.86
CA GLN A 171 -4.89 2.17 0.20
C GLN A 171 -3.94 3.19 0.84
N ASP A 172 -2.91 2.74 1.55
CA ASP A 172 -1.89 3.63 2.09
C ASP A 172 -1.24 4.43 0.95
N GLN A 173 -1.52 5.73 0.98
CA GLN A 173 -1.16 6.71 -0.02
C GLN A 173 0.21 7.35 0.22
N LEU A 174 0.87 6.94 1.31
CA LEU A 174 2.18 7.41 1.74
C LEU A 174 3.24 6.33 1.58
N ILE A 175 3.01 5.17 2.21
CA ILE A 175 3.94 4.04 2.23
C ILE A 175 3.26 2.89 1.49
N THR A 176 3.92 2.33 0.48
CA THR A 176 3.28 1.28 -0.32
C THR A 176 3.13 -0.02 0.50
N PRO A 177 1.89 -0.55 0.65
CA PRO A 177 1.65 -1.82 1.35
C PRO A 177 2.20 -3.00 0.55
N LEU A 178 2.47 -2.81 -0.75
CA LEU A 178 3.06 -3.84 -1.61
C LEU A 178 4.44 -4.26 -1.11
N ARG A 179 5.25 -3.33 -0.57
CA ARG A 179 6.56 -3.67 -0.01
C ARG A 179 6.43 -4.47 1.29
N THR A 180 5.45 -4.14 2.11
CA THR A 180 5.16 -4.89 3.35
C THR A 180 4.69 -6.31 3.04
N LYS A 181 3.86 -6.50 2.01
CA LYS A 181 3.48 -7.85 1.53
C LYS A 181 4.71 -8.64 1.07
N GLN A 182 5.56 -8.03 0.24
CA GLN A 182 6.83 -8.63 -0.18
C GLN A 182 7.71 -9.04 1.02
N TYR A 183 7.80 -8.21 2.07
CA TYR A 183 8.56 -8.56 3.27
C TYR A 183 7.98 -9.77 4.00
N VAL A 184 6.65 -9.85 4.11
CA VAL A 184 5.98 -11.01 4.70
C VAL A 184 6.25 -12.28 3.88
N ASP A 185 6.27 -12.17 2.54
CA ASP A 185 6.65 -13.26 1.65
C ASP A 185 8.11 -13.67 1.84
N GLU A 186 9.05 -12.72 1.88
CA GLU A 186 10.47 -12.94 2.15
C GLU A 186 10.70 -13.66 3.50
N VAL A 187 9.96 -13.28 4.55
CA VAL A 187 9.98 -13.98 5.86
C VAL A 187 9.44 -15.39 5.74
N ASN A 188 8.33 -15.61 5.03
CA ASN A 188 7.76 -16.94 4.80
C ASN A 188 8.70 -17.85 4.02
N GLU A 189 9.38 -17.33 2.99
CA GLU A 189 10.38 -18.03 2.20
C GLU A 189 11.61 -18.40 3.05
N THR A 190 12.08 -17.49 3.90
CA THR A 190 13.27 -17.68 4.73
C THR A 190 13.02 -18.61 5.92
N MET A 191 11.89 -18.44 6.61
CA MET A 191 11.59 -19.12 7.87
C MET A 191 10.73 -20.37 7.70
N GLY A 192 10.04 -20.48 6.56
CA GLY A 192 9.00 -21.47 6.29
C GLY A 192 7.62 -21.02 6.80
N PRO A 193 6.54 -21.11 6.01
CA PRO A 193 5.24 -20.52 6.35
C PRO A 193 4.63 -21.09 7.62
N GLN A 194 4.83 -22.39 7.90
CA GLN A 194 4.36 -23.02 9.14
C GLN A 194 5.07 -22.39 10.35
N ARG A 195 6.39 -22.21 10.28
CA ARG A 195 7.15 -21.59 11.37
C ARG A 195 6.75 -20.14 11.54
N THR A 196 6.68 -19.36 10.45
CA THR A 196 6.23 -17.97 10.48
C THR A 196 4.86 -17.83 11.13
N SER A 197 3.90 -18.68 10.78
CA SER A 197 2.55 -18.66 11.33
C SER A 197 2.46 -18.86 12.86
N SER A 198 3.50 -19.40 13.48
CA SER A 198 3.57 -19.62 14.94
C SER A 198 3.96 -18.37 15.74
N PHE A 199 4.55 -17.36 15.09
CA PHE A 199 5.06 -16.15 15.74
C PHE A 199 4.73 -14.84 15.02
N MET A 200 4.31 -14.86 13.74
CA MET A 200 3.95 -13.67 12.98
C MET A 200 2.59 -13.84 12.28
N ARG A 201 1.71 -12.85 12.47
CA ARG A 201 0.43 -12.71 11.75
C ARG A 201 0.41 -11.37 11.03
N SER A 202 -0.04 -11.37 9.78
CA SER A 202 -0.06 -10.17 8.94
C SER A 202 -1.47 -9.89 8.42
N TYR A 203 -1.90 -8.63 8.46
CA TYR A 203 -3.26 -8.20 8.12
C TYR A 203 -3.23 -7.01 7.15
N PHE A 204 -3.97 -7.09 6.05
CA PHE A 204 -3.99 -6.06 5.02
C PHE A 204 -5.43 -5.59 4.78
N PRO A 205 -5.97 -4.68 5.62
CA PRO A 205 -7.33 -4.21 5.46
C PRO A 205 -7.50 -3.42 4.16
N PRO A 206 -8.49 -3.75 3.31
CA PRO A 206 -8.79 -3.00 2.11
C PRO A 206 -9.40 -1.66 2.47
N GLY A 207 -9.17 -0.66 1.62
CA GLY A 207 -9.80 0.65 1.82
C GLY A 207 -9.19 1.53 2.90
N VAL A 208 -8.12 1.08 3.57
CA VAL A 208 -7.49 1.81 4.68
C VAL A 208 -6.29 2.59 4.18
N ASN A 209 -6.26 3.88 4.48
CA ASN A 209 -5.19 4.82 4.17
C ASN A 209 -4.03 4.68 5.18
N HIS A 210 -3.06 5.62 5.13
CA HIS A 210 -1.93 5.63 6.05
C HIS A 210 -2.34 5.67 7.53
N CYS A 211 -2.19 4.51 8.19
CA CYS A 211 -2.55 4.22 9.58
C CYS A 211 -4.05 4.35 9.94
N ARG A 212 -4.85 5.14 9.22
CA ARG A 212 -6.26 5.40 9.52
C ARG A 212 -6.98 6.02 8.33
N GLY A 213 -8.31 6.13 8.44
CA GLY A 213 -9.17 6.70 7.40
C GLY A 213 -9.19 5.85 6.12
N GLY A 214 -9.69 6.45 5.06
CA GLY A 214 -10.01 5.72 3.81
C GLY A 214 -11.45 5.22 3.82
N ALA A 215 -11.85 4.54 2.74
CA ALA A 215 -13.22 4.10 2.52
C ALA A 215 -13.55 2.75 3.19
N GLY A 216 -12.54 2.05 3.68
CA GLY A 216 -12.67 0.68 4.18
C GLY A 216 -12.70 0.55 5.71
N PRO A 217 -13.05 -0.65 6.20
CA PRO A 217 -13.02 -0.94 7.63
C PRO A 217 -11.59 -1.03 8.18
N ILE A 218 -11.34 -0.36 9.31
CA ILE A 218 -10.04 -0.32 9.98
C ILE A 218 -10.06 -1.28 11.20
N PRO A 219 -9.03 -2.10 11.42
CA PRO A 219 -8.87 -2.88 12.64
C PRO A 219 -8.85 -1.99 13.88
N ASP A 220 -9.50 -2.42 14.96
CA ASP A 220 -9.41 -1.72 16.24
C ASP A 220 -8.02 -1.97 16.89
N GLU A 221 -7.30 -0.91 17.21
CA GLU A 221 -5.95 -1.01 17.78
C GLU A 221 -5.94 -1.65 19.18
N TYR A 222 -6.97 -1.42 20.00
CA TYR A 222 -7.09 -2.06 21.31
C TYR A 222 -7.41 -3.55 21.18
N ASP A 223 -8.20 -3.94 20.18
CA ASP A 223 -8.42 -5.36 19.86
C ASP A 223 -7.12 -6.02 19.36
N LEU A 224 -6.37 -5.37 18.46
CA LEU A 224 -5.06 -5.90 18.03
C LEU A 224 -4.07 -6.02 19.20
N LEU A 225 -4.03 -5.04 20.10
CA LEU A 225 -3.22 -5.10 21.33
C LEU A 225 -3.65 -6.29 22.22
N SER A 226 -4.96 -6.43 22.44
CA SER A 226 -5.50 -7.54 23.23
C SER A 226 -5.17 -8.90 22.60
N LYS A 227 -5.19 -8.99 21.28
CA LYS A 227 -4.82 -10.19 20.53
C LYS A 227 -3.34 -10.54 20.67
N VAL A 228 -2.42 -9.57 20.59
CA VAL A 228 -0.99 -9.87 20.80
C VAL A 228 -0.71 -10.26 22.26
N VAL A 229 -1.37 -9.63 23.24
CA VAL A 229 -1.27 -10.01 24.66
C VAL A 229 -1.75 -11.45 24.86
N ASN A 230 -2.94 -11.80 24.37
CA ASN A 230 -3.45 -13.17 24.47
C ASN A 230 -2.56 -14.18 23.72
N TRP A 231 -1.93 -13.78 22.62
CA TRP A 231 -1.01 -14.66 21.91
C TRP A 231 0.26 -14.94 22.72
N VAL A 232 0.82 -13.93 23.37
CA VAL A 232 2.02 -14.06 24.22
C VAL A 232 1.71 -14.85 25.48
N GLU A 233 0.62 -14.51 26.18
CA GLU A 233 0.34 -15.04 27.52
C GLU A 233 -0.42 -16.36 27.52
N LYS A 234 -1.22 -16.61 26.48
CA LYS A 234 -2.16 -17.76 26.42
C LYS A 234 -1.95 -18.64 25.20
N GLU A 235 -0.93 -18.36 24.37
CA GLU A 235 -0.67 -19.05 23.10
C GLU A 235 -1.88 -19.06 22.15
N GLN A 236 -2.73 -18.03 22.23
CA GLN A 236 -3.89 -17.87 21.36
C GLN A 236 -3.52 -16.98 20.18
N ALA A 237 -3.08 -17.60 19.08
CA ALA A 237 -2.76 -16.89 17.85
C ALA A 237 -4.01 -16.20 17.29
N PRO A 238 -3.92 -14.93 16.84
CA PRO A 238 -5.08 -14.26 16.29
C PRO A 238 -5.47 -14.88 14.95
N GLU A 239 -6.79 -15.06 14.79
CA GLU A 239 -7.42 -15.45 13.53
C GLU A 239 -7.77 -14.19 12.73
N ALA A 240 -8.91 -14.19 12.03
CA ALA A 240 -9.43 -12.97 11.39
C ALA A 240 -9.75 -11.89 12.44
N VAL A 241 -9.48 -10.64 12.11
CA VAL A 241 -9.77 -9.48 12.96
C VAL A 241 -10.96 -8.73 12.39
N THR A 242 -12.01 -8.52 13.17
CA THR A 242 -13.13 -7.69 12.70
C THR A 242 -12.70 -6.23 12.66
N ALA A 243 -12.80 -5.63 11.49
CA ALA A 243 -12.56 -4.22 11.26
C ALA A 243 -13.89 -3.47 11.06
N ALA A 244 -13.90 -2.17 11.35
CA ALA A 244 -15.07 -1.32 11.20
C ALA A 244 -14.75 -0.02 10.46
N HIS A 245 -15.64 0.40 9.57
CA HIS A 245 -15.68 1.75 9.03
C HIS A 245 -16.72 2.55 9.81
N ARG A 246 -16.48 3.86 9.95
CA ARG A 246 -17.40 4.78 10.60
C ARG A 246 -17.75 5.91 9.64
N ASN A 247 -19.04 6.21 9.52
CA ASN A 247 -19.50 7.35 8.74
C ASN A 247 -19.09 8.69 9.39
N PRO A 248 -19.31 9.84 8.75
CA PRO A 248 -18.98 11.15 9.34
C PRO A 248 -19.71 11.47 10.65
N ALA A 249 -20.82 10.79 10.96
CA ALA A 249 -21.52 10.89 12.24
C ALA A 249 -20.90 10.01 13.35
N GLY A 250 -19.87 9.21 13.02
CA GLY A 250 -19.17 8.32 13.94
C GLY A 250 -19.83 6.94 14.12
N GLU A 251 -20.91 6.66 13.40
CA GLU A 251 -21.64 5.39 13.47
C GLU A 251 -20.97 4.33 12.61
N ILE A 252 -20.97 3.08 13.07
CA ILE A 252 -20.47 1.96 12.28
C ILE A 252 -21.50 1.66 11.18
N ASP A 253 -21.12 1.93 9.93
CA ASP A 253 -21.92 1.68 8.74
C ASP A 253 -21.45 0.45 7.95
N ARG A 254 -20.23 -0.03 8.23
CA ARG A 254 -19.67 -1.23 7.60
C ARG A 254 -18.67 -1.96 8.50
N THR A 255 -18.74 -3.29 8.51
CA THR A 255 -17.74 -4.17 9.13
C THR A 255 -17.28 -5.25 8.15
N MET A 256 -16.04 -5.69 8.29
CA MET A 256 -15.43 -6.73 7.44
C MET A 256 -14.35 -7.49 8.23
N PRO A 257 -14.20 -8.81 8.08
CA PRO A 257 -13.06 -9.52 8.64
C PRO A 257 -11.80 -9.18 7.84
N VAL A 258 -10.72 -8.86 8.53
CA VAL A 258 -9.38 -8.76 7.96
C VAL A 258 -8.70 -10.10 8.17
N CYS A 259 -8.49 -10.81 7.09
CA CYS A 259 -7.98 -12.17 7.10
C CYS A 259 -6.47 -12.22 7.32
N PRO A 260 -5.95 -13.28 7.97
CA PRO A 260 -4.52 -13.50 8.05
C PRO A 260 -3.96 -13.76 6.64
N TYR A 261 -3.03 -12.92 6.20
CA TYR A 261 -2.36 -13.04 4.91
C TYR A 261 -1.72 -14.44 4.75
N PRO A 262 -1.84 -15.10 3.58
CA PRO A 262 -2.29 -14.59 2.28
C PRO A 262 -3.79 -14.65 2.00
N GLN A 263 -4.62 -15.00 2.98
CA GLN A 263 -6.08 -15.03 2.78
C GLN A 263 -6.66 -13.61 2.62
N ILE A 264 -7.79 -13.53 1.93
CA ILE A 264 -8.63 -12.33 1.79
C ILE A 264 -10.07 -12.66 2.17
N ALA A 265 -10.87 -11.64 2.45
CA ALA A 265 -12.28 -11.81 2.78
C ALA A 265 -13.08 -11.99 1.49
N ARG A 266 -13.81 -13.10 1.37
CA ARG A 266 -14.70 -13.37 0.24
C ARG A 266 -16.14 -13.30 0.72
N TYR A 267 -16.95 -12.47 0.06
CA TYR A 267 -18.37 -12.39 0.32
C TYR A 267 -19.03 -13.75 0.01
N ASP A 268 -19.84 -14.26 0.92
CA ASP A 268 -20.45 -15.59 0.81
C ASP A 268 -21.72 -15.61 -0.06
N GLY A 269 -22.13 -14.44 -0.58
CA GLY A 269 -23.33 -14.26 -1.40
C GLY A 269 -24.61 -14.06 -0.58
N LYS A 270 -24.54 -14.05 0.76
CA LYS A 270 -25.69 -14.01 1.66
C LYS A 270 -25.60 -12.85 2.64
N GLY A 271 -26.75 -12.26 2.96
CA GLY A 271 -26.84 -11.16 3.91
C GLY A 271 -26.39 -9.83 3.30
N SER A 272 -25.86 -8.94 4.14
CA SER A 272 -25.44 -7.61 3.72
C SER A 272 -23.92 -7.58 3.50
N PRO A 273 -23.39 -7.01 2.41
CA PRO A 273 -21.96 -6.81 2.23
C PRO A 273 -21.35 -5.81 3.24
N ASN A 274 -22.19 -5.17 4.07
CA ASN A 274 -21.77 -4.24 5.09
C ASN A 274 -21.56 -4.90 6.48
N VAL A 275 -21.73 -6.22 6.61
CA VAL A 275 -21.51 -6.92 7.88
C VAL A 275 -20.45 -8.01 7.77
N ALA A 276 -19.54 -8.07 8.77
CA ALA A 276 -18.41 -8.98 8.76
C ALA A 276 -18.80 -10.46 8.67
N SER A 277 -19.96 -10.84 9.22
CA SER A 277 -20.45 -12.22 9.21
C SER A 277 -20.85 -12.74 7.82
N SER A 278 -20.96 -11.86 6.82
CA SER A 278 -21.24 -12.23 5.42
C SER A 278 -19.97 -12.54 4.62
N PHE A 279 -18.81 -12.59 5.28
CA PHE A 279 -17.53 -12.86 4.63
C PHE A 279 -16.84 -14.07 5.25
N ILE A 280 -16.08 -14.78 4.43
CA ILE A 280 -15.25 -15.89 4.87
C ILE A 280 -13.83 -15.69 4.36
N CYS A 281 -12.84 -15.94 5.21
CA CYS A 281 -11.45 -15.92 4.79
C CYS A 281 -11.14 -17.10 3.84
N ARG A 282 -10.59 -16.74 2.68
CA ARG A 282 -10.24 -17.68 1.61
C ARG A 282 -8.92 -17.28 0.98
N MET A 283 -8.21 -18.26 0.44
CA MET A 283 -7.10 -17.96 -0.45
C MET A 283 -7.61 -17.18 -1.67
N PRO A 284 -6.87 -16.17 -2.14
CA PRO A 284 -7.15 -15.53 -3.41
C PRO A 284 -7.26 -16.55 -4.54
N SER A 285 -8.17 -16.31 -5.50
CA SER A 285 -8.18 -17.06 -6.76
C SER A 285 -6.84 -16.89 -7.47
N LYS A 286 -6.41 -17.95 -8.16
CA LYS A 286 -5.24 -17.93 -9.04
C LYS A 286 -5.46 -16.99 -10.22
#